data_AF-A0AAV9ASQ5-F1
#
_entry.id   AF-A0AAV9ASQ5-F1
#
_cell.length_a   1.000
_cell.length_b   1.000
_cell.length_c   1.000
_cell.angle_alpha   90.00
_cell.angle_beta   90.00
_cell.angle_gamma   90.00
#
_symmetry.space_group_name_H-M   'P 1'
#
loop_
_entity.id
_entity.type
_entity.pdbx_description
1 polymer ?
#
loop_
_entity_poly.entity_id
_entity_poly.type
_entity_poly.pdbx_seq_one_letter_code
_entity_poly.pdbx_strand_id
1 'polypeptide(L)'
;MGLRCIHCGSEVKKLYVQYSPGNIRLMKCENCKEVADHYIECEFMIILIDLILHKQKAYRHLLYNVLTQDVIDAKGILWKSSLSYLMLDTCIFF
;
A
#
# COMPACT_ATOMS: atom_id res chain seq x y z
N MET A 1 -8.38 3.30 7.90
CA MET A 1 -7.90 1.91 8.00
C MET A 1 -6.38 1.93 8.17
N GLY A 2 -5.84 1.10 9.05
CA GLY A 2 -4.40 0.98 9.28
C GLY A 2 -3.81 -0.26 8.58
N LEU A 3 -2.49 -0.25 8.37
CA LEU A 3 -1.74 -1.38 7.83
C LEU A 3 -1.80 -2.55 8.83
N ARG A 4 -1.89 -3.79 8.35
CA ARG A 4 -2.00 -4.98 9.20
C ARG A 4 -0.97 -6.03 8.84
N CYS A 5 -0.47 -6.74 9.84
CA CYS A 5 0.40 -7.88 9.62
C CYS A 5 -0.38 -9.05 9.01
N ILE A 6 0.19 -9.65 7.96
CA ILE A 6 -0.46 -10.74 7.24
C ILE A 6 -0.51 -12.04 8.06
N HIS A 7 0.46 -12.24 8.96
CA HIS A 7 0.56 -13.44 9.78
C HIS A 7 -0.43 -13.42 10.96
N CYS A 8 -0.37 -12.36 11.78
CA CYS A 8 -1.16 -12.29 13.02
C CYS A 8 -2.38 -11.35 12.94
N GLY A 9 -2.53 -10.55 11.88
CA GLY A 9 -3.64 -9.60 11.74
C GLY A 9 -3.56 -8.37 12.66
N SER A 10 -2.50 -8.24 13.46
CA SER A 10 -2.27 -7.08 14.32
C SER A 10 -1.98 -5.83 13.49
N GLU A 11 -2.34 -4.66 14.03
CA GLU A 11 -2.06 -3.38 13.37
C GLU A 11 -0.57 -3.04 13.43
N VAL A 12 -0.04 -2.57 12.31
CA VAL A 12 1.36 -2.21 12.14
C VAL A 12 1.43 -0.75 11.69
N LYS A 13 2.32 0.03 12.32
CA LYS A 13 2.45 1.47 12.00
C LYS A 13 3.12 1.73 10.64
N LYS A 14 4.11 0.91 10.28
CA LYS A 14 4.87 1.00 9.03
C LYS A 14 5.29 -0.40 8.60
N LEU A 15 5.09 -0.74 7.33
CA LEU A 15 5.48 -2.06 6.79
C LEU A 15 6.88 -2.07 6.21
N TYR A 16 7.33 -0.94 5.68
CA TYR A 16 8.69 -0.75 5.20
C TYR A 16 9.22 0.61 5.62
N VAL A 17 10.55 0.70 5.72
CA VAL A 17 11.30 1.95 5.88
C VAL A 17 12.23 2.07 4.71
N GLN A 18 12.12 3.16 3.96
CA GLN A 18 13.05 3.47 2.88
C GLN A 18 14.23 4.27 3.45
N TYR A 19 15.44 3.72 3.34
CA TYR A 19 16.66 4.39 3.80
C TYR A 19 17.35 5.17 2.68
N SER A 20 17.22 4.72 1.43
CA SER A 20 17.80 5.35 0.23
C SER A 20 16.95 4.98 -0.99
N PRO A 21 17.00 5.74 -2.10
CA PRO A 21 16.30 5.37 -3.32
C PRO A 21 16.75 3.96 -3.77
N GLY A 22 15.84 3.00 -3.72
CA GLY A 22 16.11 1.58 -4.01
C GLY A 22 16.36 0.68 -2.78
N ASN A 23 16.65 1.22 -1.60
CA ASN A 23 16.84 0.44 -0.37
C ASN A 23 15.64 0.59 0.55
N ILE A 24 14.70 -0.34 0.42
CA ILE A 24 13.59 -0.54 1.37
C ILE A 24 13.96 -1.66 2.34
N ARG A 25 13.63 -1.48 3.62
CA ARG A 25 13.78 -2.51 4.64
C ARG A 25 12.43 -2.84 5.22
N LEU A 26 12.04 -4.11 5.11
CA LEU A 26 10.79 -4.59 5.67
C LEU A 26 10.83 -4.60 7.20
N MET A 27 9.76 -4.11 7.81
CA MET A 27 9.60 -4.08 9.25
C MET A 27 9.04 -5.41 9.76
N LYS A 28 9.52 -5.83 10.92
CA LYS A 28 8.98 -6.98 11.63
C LYS A 28 7.81 -6.55 12.49
N CYS A 29 6.78 -7.39 12.56
CA CYS A 29 5.67 -7.17 13.47
C CYS A 29 6.13 -7.37 14.92
N GLU A 30 5.74 -6.48 15.83
CA GLU A 30 6.12 -6.58 17.25
C GLU A 30 5.51 -7.80 17.95
N ASN A 31 4.34 -8.25 17.48
CA ASN A 31 3.62 -9.37 18.09
C ASN A 31 4.15 -10.74 17.64
N CYS A 32 4.26 -10.97 16.32
CA CYS A 32 4.71 -12.26 15.79
C CYS A 32 6.22 -12.33 15.50
N LYS A 33 6.96 -11.22 15.59
CA LYS A 33 8.41 -11.08 15.30
C LYS A 33 8.84 -11.49 13.88
N GLU A 34 7.89 -11.91 13.05
CA GLU A 34 8.09 -12.18 11.63
C GLU A 34 7.95 -10.90 10.79
N VAL A 35 8.46 -10.96 9.57
CA VAL A 35 8.31 -9.88 8.58
C VAL A 35 6.82 -9.61 8.39
N ALA A 36 6.39 -8.37 8.60
CA ALA A 36 4.97 -8.01 8.63
C ALA A 36 4.29 -8.30 7.29
N ASP A 37 5.04 -8.06 6.20
CA ASP A 37 4.64 -8.30 4.83
C ASP A 37 5.85 -8.50 3.92
N HIS A 38 5.99 -9.70 3.36
CA HIS A 38 7.04 -10.01 2.38
C HIS A 38 6.59 -9.79 0.93
N TYR A 39 5.28 -9.67 0.70
CA TYR A 39 4.72 -9.51 -0.65
C TYR A 39 5.00 -8.12 -1.23
N ILE A 40 5.38 -7.14 -0.40
CA ILE A 40 5.77 -5.78 -0.83
C ILE A 40 6.98 -5.79 -1.77
N GLU A 41 7.93 -6.71 -1.56
CA GLU A 41 9.12 -6.85 -2.42
C GLU A 41 8.86 -7.74 -3.64
N CYS A 42 7.72 -8.44 -3.68
CA CYS A 42 7.38 -9.36 -4.75
C CYS A 42 6.61 -8.66 -5.87
N GLU A 43 6.75 -9.19 -7.08
CA GLU A 43 5.90 -8.78 -8.19
C GLU A 43 4.45 -9.24 -7.97
N PHE A 44 3.50 -8.45 -8.50
CA PHE A 44 2.06 -8.72 -8.39
C PHE A 44 1.66 -10.13 -8.86
N MET A 45 2.37 -10.69 -9.85
CA MET A 45 2.13 -12.06 -10.34
C MET A 45 2.24 -13.12 -9.25
N ILE A 46 3.20 -12.99 -8.33
CA ILE A 46 3.39 -13.94 -7.22
C ILE A 46 2.22 -13.87 -6.24
N ILE A 47 1.77 -12.65 -5.94
CA ILE A 47 0.63 -12.38 -5.07
C ILE A 47 -0.63 -13.01 -5.65
N LEU A 48 -0.83 -12.88 -6.96
CA LEU A 48 -1.99 -13.44 -7.67
C LEU A 48 -2.01 -14.97 -7.63
N ILE A 49 -0.86 -15.63 -7.79
CA ILE A 49 -0.75 -17.09 -7.69
C ILE A 49 -1.16 -17.54 -6.29
N ASP A 50 -0.65 -16.90 -5.24
CA ASP A 50 -0.99 -17.24 -3.85
C ASP A 50 -2.46 -16.95 -3.51
N LEU A 51 -3.05 -15.95 -4.16
CA LEU A 51 -4.48 -15.63 -4.06
C LEU A 51 -5.33 -16.74 -4.71
N ILE A 52 -4.97 -17.19 -5.91
CA ILE A 52 -5.60 -18.33 -6.61
C ILE A 52 -5.45 -19.61 -5.78
N LEU A 53 -4.31 -19.78 -5.10
CA LEU A 53 -4.05 -20.87 -4.17
C LEU A 53 -4.79 -20.73 -2.82
N HIS A 54 -5.65 -19.71 -2.68
CA HIS A 54 -6.49 -19.45 -1.51
C HIS A 54 -5.69 -19.32 -0.20
N LYS A 55 -4.44 -18.84 -0.27
CA LYS A 55 -3.65 -18.56 0.93
C LYS A 55 -4.26 -17.35 1.65
N GLN A 56 -4.69 -17.56 2.90
CA GLN A 56 -5.23 -16.48 3.76
C GLN A 56 -4.29 -15.27 3.87
N LYS A 57 -2.98 -15.51 3.71
CA LYS A 57 -1.95 -14.46 3.72
C LYS A 57 -2.11 -13.45 2.57
N ALA A 58 -2.26 -13.93 1.34
CA ALA A 58 -2.46 -13.08 0.17
C ALA A 58 -3.76 -12.26 0.26
N TYR A 59 -4.84 -12.86 0.79
CA TYR A 59 -6.09 -12.13 1.02
C TYR A 59 -5.93 -10.96 1.99
N ARG A 60 -5.18 -11.14 3.09
CA ARG A 60 -4.93 -10.06 4.05
C ARG A 60 -4.07 -8.95 3.44
N HIS A 61 -3.08 -9.31 2.63
CA HIS A 61 -2.27 -8.36 1.87
C HIS A 61 -3.14 -7.52 0.92
N LEU A 62 -3.98 -8.17 0.11
CA LEU A 62 -4.83 -7.49 -0.87
C LEU A 62 -5.86 -6.57 -0.19
N LEU A 63 -6.55 -7.06 0.85
CA LEU A 63 -7.62 -6.31 1.51
C LEU A 63 -7.12 -5.11 2.32
N TYR A 64 -6.01 -5.25 3.05
CA TYR A 64 -5.56 -4.19 3.96
C TYR A 64 -4.41 -3.36 3.39
N ASN A 65 -3.56 -3.97 2.56
CA ASN A 65 -2.33 -3.33 2.11
C ASN A 65 -2.45 -2.71 0.72
N VAL A 66 -2.97 -3.48 -0.24
CA VAL A 66 -3.17 -2.99 -1.62
C VAL A 66 -4.30 -1.97 -1.65
N LEU A 67 -5.46 -2.29 -1.07
CA LEU A 67 -6.61 -1.38 -1.08
C LEU A 67 -6.32 -0.03 -0.41
N THR A 68 -5.50 -0.02 0.64
CA THR A 68 -5.10 1.23 1.31
C THR A 68 -4.18 2.07 0.42
N GLN A 69 -3.27 1.43 -0.33
CA GLN A 69 -2.40 2.09 -1.30
C GLN A 69 -3.21 2.71 -2.44
N ASP A 70 -4.14 1.95 -3.02
CA ASP A 70 -5.02 2.43 -4.11
C ASP A 70 -5.87 3.63 -3.69
N VAL A 71 -6.38 3.63 -2.45
CA VAL A 71 -7.13 4.76 -1.90
C VAL A 71 -6.24 6.01 -1.74
N ILE A 72 -4.96 5.84 -1.36
CA ILE A 72 -4.00 6.95 -1.25
C ILE A 72 -3.69 7.50 -2.65
N ASP A 73 -3.48 6.64 -3.64
CA ASP A 73 -3.23 7.04 -5.02
C ASP A 73 -4.44 7.75 -5.65
N ALA A 74 -5.65 7.24 -5.44
CA ALA A 74 -6.88 7.88 -5.86
C ALA A 74 -7.05 9.28 -5.23
N LYS A 75 -6.69 9.45 -3.95
CA LYS A 75 -6.72 10.74 -3.28
C LYS A 75 -5.71 11.73 -3.89
N GLY A 76 -4.54 11.25 -4.29
CA GLY A 76 -3.54 12.03 -5.01
C GLY A 76 -4.03 12.49 -6.39
N ILE A 77 -4.73 11.62 -7.11
CA ILE A 77 -5.35 11.94 -8.41
C ILE A 77 -6.46 12.98 -8.25
N LEU A 78 -7.32 12.83 -7.24
CA LEU A 78 -8.41 13.79 -6.96
C LEU A 78 -7.87 15.19 -6.63
N TRP A 79 -6.80 15.27 -5.83
CA TRP A 79 -6.14 16.55 -5.54
C TRP A 79 -5.49 17.18 -6.78
N LYS A 80 -4.85 16.37 -7.64
CA LYS A 80 -4.30 16.84 -8.93
C LYS A 80 -5.40 17.34 -9.87
N SER A 81 -6.53 16.65 -9.93
CA SER A 81 -7.69 17.07 -10.73
C SER A 81 -8.28 18.39 -10.22
N SER A 82 -8.40 18.55 -8.90
CA SER A 82 -8.85 19.82 -8.28
C SER A 82 -7.92 20.98 -8.64
N LEU A 83 -6.60 20.73 -8.66
CA LEU A 83 -5.59 21.74 -9.03
C LEU A 83 -5.63 22.09 -10.52
N SER A 84 -5.91 21.11 -11.38
CA SER A 84 -6.13 21.35 -12.82
C SER A 84 -7.39 22.20 -13.08
N TYR A 85 -8.47 21.98 -12.32
CA TYR A 85 -9.70 22.77 -12.43
C TYR A 85 -9.46 24.22 -12.01
N LEU A 86 -8.74 24.46 -10.91
CA LEU A 86 -8.38 25.82 -10.47
C LEU A 86 -7.51 26.57 -11.49
N MET A 87 -6.59 25.87 -12.17
CA MET A 87 -5.78 26.46 -13.23
C MET A 87 -6.63 26.83 -14.46
N LEU A 88 -7.59 25.98 -14.83
CA LEU A 88 -8.53 26.25 -15.91
C LEU A 88 -9.45 27.44 -15.60
N ASP A 89 -9.94 27.55 -14.37
CA ASP A 89 -10.77 28.69 -13.91
C ASP A 89 -9.98 30.02 -14.00
N THR A 90 -8.70 30.03 -13.64
CA THR A 90 -7.84 31.22 -13.76
C THR A 90 -7.51 31.60 -15.20
N CYS A 91 -7.50 30.65 -16.14
CA CYS A 91 -7.25 30.93 -17.56
C CYS A 91 -8.49 31.42 -18.32
N ILE A 92 -9.70 31.17 -17.82
CA ILE A 92 -10.96 31.62 -18.44
C ILE A 92 -11.26 33.10 -18.11
N PHE A 93 -10.62 33.66 -17.08
CA PHE A 93 -10.86 35.03 -16.60
C PHE A 93 -9.85 36.08 -17.12
N PHE A 94 -9.02 35.74 -18.12
CA PHE A 94 -8.10 36.65 -18.81
C PHE A 94 -8.33 36.58 -20.32
#